data_AF-A0A354X8G6-F1
#
_entry.id   AF-A0A354X8G6-F1
#
_cell.length_a   1.000
_cell.length_b   1.000
_cell.length_c   1.000
_cell.angle_alpha   90.00
_cell.angle_beta   90.00
_cell.angle_gamma   90.00
#
_symmetry.space_group_name_H-M   'P 1'
#
loop_
_entity.id
_entity.type
_entity.pdbx_description
1 polymer ?
#
loop_
_entity_poly.entity_id
_entity_poly.type
_entity_poly.pdbx_seq_one_letter_code
_entity_poly.pdbx_strand_id
1 'polypeptide(L)'
;VKNDEITLTGIKDGGETTIAVTDAKGQRAEIKVKVGVPTVGTFVWDISSAKFDEADQYGITLLQSGLAVTQLSGDKKQQYYLLWTGGLSAGDKTGGKLYVVDSKTKDAKPIDLTSVKVSETKTAGTFYIAFSDGTKNGDVVFVK
;
A
#
# COMPACT_ATOMS: atom_id res chain seq x y z
N VAL A 1 25.42 -12.70 21.84
CA VAL A 1 24.23 -11.88 21.51
C VAL A 1 23.50 -12.60 20.39
N LYS A 2 22.26 -13.03 20.63
CA LYS A 2 21.48 -13.86 19.70
C LYS A 2 20.12 -13.16 19.55
N ASN A 3 19.87 -12.63 18.36
CA ASN A 3 18.62 -12.00 17.89
C ASN A 3 18.13 -10.76 18.65
N ASP A 4 18.85 -9.65 18.54
CA ASP A 4 18.26 -8.33 18.81
C ASP A 4 17.56 -7.87 17.51
N GLU A 5 16.23 -7.81 17.52
CA GLU A 5 15.42 -7.28 16.42
C GLU A 5 15.22 -5.77 16.63
N ILE A 6 15.45 -4.98 15.57
CA ILE A 6 15.16 -3.54 15.57
C ILE A 6 13.94 -3.30 14.67
N THR A 7 12.81 -2.97 15.28
CA THR A 7 11.58 -2.57 14.55
C THR A 7 11.60 -1.06 14.29
N LEU A 8 11.38 -0.68 13.04
CA LEU A 8 11.21 0.72 12.63
C LEU A 8 9.80 0.93 12.10
N THR A 9 9.12 1.97 12.59
CA THR A 9 7.79 2.36 12.11
C THR A 9 7.88 3.66 11.33
N GLY A 10 7.58 3.61 10.03
CA GLY A 10 7.46 4.81 9.21
C GLY A 10 6.21 5.62 9.58
N ILE A 11 6.38 6.90 9.95
CA ILE A 11 5.27 7.76 10.36
C ILE A 11 4.80 8.76 9.28
N LYS A 12 5.63 9.02 8.26
CA LYS A 12 5.33 9.94 7.15
C LYS A 12 6.17 9.64 5.90
N ASP A 13 5.66 10.05 4.73
CA ASP A 13 6.43 10.05 3.48
C ASP A 13 7.67 10.93 3.57
N GLY A 14 8.76 10.47 2.97
CA GLY A 14 10.06 11.11 3.02
C GLY A 14 10.66 11.18 4.42
N GLY A 15 10.12 10.44 5.40
CA GLY A 15 10.70 10.29 6.72
C GLY A 15 12.06 9.60 6.61
N GLU A 16 13.07 10.16 7.28
CA GLU A 16 14.42 9.62 7.30
C GLU A 16 14.84 9.37 8.74
N THR A 17 15.53 8.27 8.97
CA THR A 17 16.17 7.96 10.25
C THR A 17 17.51 7.27 10.01
N THR A 18 18.36 7.24 11.03
CA THR A 18 19.65 6.55 10.97
C THR A 18 19.78 5.64 12.18
N ILE A 19 20.02 4.37 11.94
CA ILE A 19 20.43 3.42 12.97
C ILE A 19 21.94 3.47 13.07
N ALA A 20 22.47 3.67 14.28
CA ALA A 20 23.89 3.58 14.54
C ALA A 20 24.18 2.39 15.46
N VAL A 21 25.10 1.53 15.05
CA VAL A 21 25.59 0.39 15.84
C VAL A 21 27.04 0.67 16.19
N THR A 22 27.37 0.62 17.48
CA THR A 22 28.73 0.82 17.97
C THR A 22 29.22 -0.46 18.63
N ASP A 23 30.40 -0.94 18.24
CA ASP A 23 31.01 -2.12 18.87
C ASP A 23 31.67 -1.79 20.21
N ALA A 24 32.12 -2.82 20.94
CA ALA A 24 32.77 -2.65 22.23
C ALA A 24 34.12 -1.90 22.17
N LYS A 25 34.68 -1.71 20.96
CA LYS A 25 35.92 -0.96 20.71
C LYS A 25 35.66 0.47 20.23
N GLY A 26 34.39 0.90 20.16
CA GLY A 26 34.00 2.23 19.71
C GLY A 26 33.91 2.40 18.19
N GLN A 27 34.01 1.32 17.41
CA GLN A 27 33.83 1.36 15.96
C GLN A 27 32.34 1.45 15.63
N ARG A 28 31.97 2.32 14.68
CA ARG A 28 30.58 2.67 14.39
C ARG A 28 30.18 2.30 12.96
N ALA A 29 29.02 1.67 12.82
CA ALA A 29 28.32 1.46 11.56
C ALA A 29 27.00 2.25 11.56
N GLU A 30 26.64 2.84 10.42
CA GLU A 30 25.40 3.59 10.25
C GLU A 30 24.55 3.00 9.13
N ILE A 31 23.25 2.86 9.36
CA ILE A 31 22.25 2.45 8.38
C ILE A 31 21.26 3.60 8.22
N LYS A 32 21.27 4.25 7.06
CA LYS A 32 20.28 5.28 6.72
C LYS A 32 19.02 4.61 6.18
N VAL A 33 17.88 4.92 6.79
CA VAL A 33 16.58 4.41 6.39
C VAL A 33 15.73 5.59 5.93
N LYS A 34 15.19 5.49 4.72
CA LYS A 34 14.27 6.46 4.14
C LYS A 34 12.98 5.77 3.79
N VAL A 35 11.87 6.29 4.29
CA VAL A 35 10.53 5.89 3.88
C VAL A 35 10.19 6.70 2.64
N GLY A 36 9.95 6.00 1.53
CA GLY A 36 9.44 6.60 0.31
C GLY A 36 8.05 6.05 0.02
N VAL A 37 7.16 6.93 -0.44
CA VAL A 37 5.93 6.51 -1.11
C VAL A 37 6.26 6.15 -2.57
N PRO A 38 5.78 5.01 -3.10
CA PRO A 38 5.98 4.68 -4.50
C PRO A 38 5.41 5.80 -5.38
N THR A 39 6.11 6.14 -6.47
CA THR A 39 5.64 7.17 -7.41
C THR A 39 5.07 6.58 -8.70
N VAL A 40 5.25 5.28 -8.89
CA VAL A 40 4.68 4.52 -9.99
C VAL A 40 3.32 4.01 -9.55
N GLY A 41 2.34 4.04 -10.46
CA GLY A 41 1.02 3.51 -10.15
C GLY A 41 1.11 2.02 -9.81
N THR A 42 0.74 1.66 -8.58
CA THR A 42 0.81 0.28 -8.08
C THR A 42 -0.39 -0.03 -7.21
N PHE A 43 -0.72 -1.31 -7.08
CA PHE A 43 -1.58 -1.83 -6.03
C PHE A 43 -0.93 -3.05 -5.42
N VAL A 44 -0.86 -3.09 -4.10
CA VAL A 44 -0.31 -4.19 -3.32
C VAL A 44 -1.35 -4.63 -2.31
N TRP A 45 -1.54 -5.94 -2.20
CA TRP A 45 -2.27 -6.56 -1.10
C TRP A 45 -1.53 -7.81 -0.66
N ASP A 46 -0.92 -7.75 0.52
CA ASP A 46 -0.05 -8.81 1.05
C ASP A 46 1.07 -9.14 0.06
N ILE A 47 1.19 -10.40 -0.39
CA ILE A 47 2.19 -10.82 -1.39
C ILE A 47 1.76 -10.56 -2.84
N SER A 48 0.52 -10.10 -3.07
CA SER A 48 0.01 -9.84 -4.42
C SER A 48 0.29 -8.39 -4.80
N SER A 49 0.80 -8.18 -6.01
CA SER A 49 1.04 -6.82 -6.52
C SER A 49 0.63 -6.69 -7.99
N ALA A 50 0.20 -5.48 -8.31
CA ALA A 50 -0.19 -5.03 -9.64
C ALA A 50 0.53 -3.72 -9.92
N LYS A 51 1.08 -3.58 -11.13
CA LYS A 51 1.73 -2.34 -11.58
C LYS A 51 0.95 -1.77 -12.74
N PHE A 52 0.65 -0.48 -12.68
CA PHE A 52 -0.19 0.22 -13.65
C PHE A 52 0.61 0.78 -14.84
N ASP A 53 1.92 0.67 -14.83
CA ASP A 53 2.83 1.13 -15.89
C ASP A 53 3.15 0.06 -16.94
N GLU A 54 2.64 -1.17 -16.76
CA GLU A 54 2.80 -2.25 -17.73
C GLU A 54 1.56 -2.38 -18.65
N ALA A 55 1.78 -2.28 -19.95
CA ALA A 55 0.72 -2.38 -20.96
C ALA A 55 -0.02 -3.73 -20.89
N ASP A 56 -1.34 -3.67 -21.05
CA ASP A 56 -2.27 -4.81 -21.06
C ASP A 56 -2.25 -5.69 -19.79
N GLN A 57 -1.64 -5.24 -18.69
CA GLN A 57 -1.58 -6.01 -17.46
C GLN A 57 -2.75 -5.72 -16.51
N TYR A 58 -3.10 -4.45 -16.33
CA TYR A 58 -4.08 -4.00 -15.33
C TYR A 58 -4.93 -2.83 -15.81
N GLY A 59 -6.13 -2.71 -15.26
CA GLY A 59 -7.00 -1.53 -15.40
C GLY A 59 -7.44 -1.00 -14.05
N ILE A 60 -7.44 0.31 -13.87
CA ILE A 60 -7.93 0.99 -12.67
C ILE A 60 -9.20 1.80 -12.98
N THR A 61 -10.16 1.78 -12.06
CA THR A 61 -11.32 2.68 -12.07
C THR A 61 -11.37 3.43 -10.75
N LEU A 62 -11.36 4.76 -10.82
CA LEU A 62 -11.48 5.62 -9.65
C LEU A 62 -12.96 5.89 -9.35
N LEU A 63 -13.35 5.69 -8.09
CA LEU A 63 -14.67 6.06 -7.59
C LEU A 63 -14.55 7.25 -6.63
N GLN A 64 -15.70 7.83 -6.29
CA GLN A 64 -15.75 8.94 -5.34
C GLN A 64 -15.12 8.59 -3.97
N SER A 65 -15.34 7.35 -3.49
CA SER A 65 -14.82 6.85 -2.20
C SER A 65 -14.29 5.43 -2.33
N GLY A 66 -13.53 5.18 -3.40
CA GLY A 66 -13.03 3.85 -3.68
C GLY A 66 -12.21 3.78 -4.96
N LEU A 67 -11.68 2.60 -5.22
CA LEU A 67 -11.08 2.25 -6.49
C LEU A 67 -11.28 0.76 -6.78
N ALA A 68 -11.37 0.43 -8.05
CA ALA A 68 -11.34 -0.95 -8.53
C ALA A 68 -10.08 -1.16 -9.36
N VAL A 69 -9.35 -2.24 -9.08
CA VAL A 69 -8.17 -2.68 -9.84
C VAL A 69 -8.50 -4.03 -10.45
N THR A 70 -8.41 -4.14 -11.76
CA THR A 70 -8.69 -5.37 -12.50
C THR A 70 -7.41 -5.87 -13.13
N GLN A 71 -7.01 -7.09 -12.80
CA GLN A 71 -5.93 -7.79 -13.48
C GLN A 71 -6.45 -8.38 -14.80
N LEU A 72 -5.85 -7.94 -15.91
CA LEU A 72 -6.27 -8.29 -17.27
C LEU A 72 -5.53 -9.52 -17.81
N SER A 73 -4.29 -9.73 -17.35
CA SER A 73 -3.36 -10.77 -17.80
C SER A 73 -2.95 -11.73 -16.66
N GLY A 74 -2.38 -12.89 -17.01
CA GLY A 74 -1.93 -13.91 -16.06
C GLY A 74 -3.01 -14.95 -15.70
N ASP A 75 -2.57 -16.00 -14.99
CA ASP A 75 -3.39 -17.21 -14.72
C ASP A 75 -4.49 -17.00 -13.66
N LYS A 76 -4.35 -15.94 -12.87
CA LYS A 76 -5.29 -15.52 -11.82
C LYS A 76 -5.81 -14.13 -12.15
N LYS A 77 -6.80 -14.05 -13.04
CA LYS A 77 -7.53 -12.79 -13.24
C LYS A 77 -8.32 -12.51 -11.97
N GLN A 78 -7.95 -11.43 -11.29
CA GLN A 78 -8.57 -11.00 -10.04
C GLN A 78 -8.97 -9.54 -10.17
N GLN A 79 -10.07 -9.19 -9.52
CA GLN A 79 -10.46 -7.80 -9.33
C GLN A 79 -10.43 -7.47 -7.84
N TYR A 80 -9.72 -6.40 -7.51
CA TYR A 80 -9.71 -5.82 -6.19
C TYR A 80 -10.64 -4.62 -6.19
N TYR A 81 -11.52 -4.54 -5.21
CA TYR A 81 -12.40 -3.41 -5.03
C TYR A 81 -12.23 -2.85 -3.63
N LEU A 82 -11.54 -1.72 -3.53
CA LEU A 82 -11.24 -1.03 -2.29
C LEU A 82 -12.22 0.12 -2.10
N LEU A 83 -12.91 0.11 -0.95
CA LEU A 83 -13.90 1.10 -0.57
C LEU A 83 -13.56 1.70 0.80
N TRP A 84 -13.92 2.96 1.00
CA TRP A 84 -13.87 3.64 2.28
C TRP A 84 -14.89 4.81 2.33
N THR A 85 -14.99 5.48 3.46
CA THR A 85 -15.85 6.67 3.63
C THR A 85 -15.01 7.94 3.65
N GLY A 86 -15.53 9.03 3.07
CA GLY A 86 -14.89 10.35 3.14
C GLY A 86 -13.95 10.70 1.99
N GLY A 87 -14.08 10.02 0.85
CA GLY A 87 -13.42 10.37 -0.41
C GLY A 87 -11.88 10.46 -0.35
N LEU A 88 -11.30 11.25 -1.26
CA LEU A 88 -9.84 11.35 -1.46
C LEU A 88 -9.14 12.44 -0.64
N SER A 89 -9.83 13.11 0.29
CA SER A 89 -9.14 14.07 1.19
C SER A 89 -8.09 13.34 2.03
N ALA A 90 -6.96 14.00 2.32
CA ALA A 90 -5.93 13.38 3.13
C ALA A 90 -6.43 13.09 4.56
N GLY A 91 -5.95 12.00 5.15
CA GLY A 91 -6.26 11.59 6.51
C GLY A 91 -6.78 10.15 6.61
N ASP A 92 -7.04 9.75 7.86
CA ASP A 92 -7.60 8.44 8.18
C ASP A 92 -9.07 8.35 7.73
N LYS A 93 -9.45 7.19 7.23
CA LYS A 93 -10.77 6.88 6.68
C LYS A 93 -11.43 5.76 7.46
N THR A 94 -12.75 5.72 7.40
CA THR A 94 -13.58 4.74 8.11
C THR A 94 -14.38 3.88 7.14
N GLY A 95 -14.93 2.76 7.63
CA GLY A 95 -15.76 1.85 6.83
C GLY A 95 -14.99 1.18 5.68
N GLY A 96 -13.68 0.96 5.87
CA GLY A 96 -12.83 0.35 4.87
C GLY A 96 -13.26 -1.08 4.55
N LYS A 97 -13.43 -1.40 3.27
CA LYS A 97 -13.68 -2.76 2.79
C LYS A 97 -12.84 -3.05 1.55
N LEU A 98 -12.27 -4.25 1.51
CA LEU A 98 -11.65 -4.79 0.30
C LEU A 98 -12.44 -6.00 -0.16
N TYR A 99 -12.87 -6.01 -1.41
CA TYR A 99 -13.37 -7.21 -2.07
C TYR A 99 -12.28 -7.76 -2.97
N VAL A 100 -12.02 -9.05 -2.87
CA VAL A 100 -11.18 -9.80 -3.80
C VAL A 100 -12.09 -10.70 -4.59
N VAL A 101 -12.26 -10.40 -5.88
CA VAL A 101 -13.11 -11.15 -6.79
C VAL A 101 -12.23 -12.05 -7.63
N ASP A 102 -12.37 -13.35 -7.47
CA ASP A 102 -11.71 -14.32 -8.32
C ASP A 102 -12.53 -14.55 -9.60
N SER A 103 -11.90 -14.44 -10.76
CA SER A 103 -12.58 -14.61 -12.06
C SER A 103 -13.21 -15.98 -12.27
N LYS A 104 -12.75 -17.02 -11.58
CA LYS A 104 -13.24 -18.40 -11.74
C LYS A 104 -14.45 -18.67 -10.86
N THR A 105 -14.38 -18.31 -9.58
CA THR A 105 -15.48 -18.55 -8.63
C THR A 105 -16.55 -17.47 -8.69
N LYS A 106 -16.17 -16.25 -9.11
CA LYS A 106 -17.00 -15.03 -9.04
C LYS A 106 -17.43 -14.68 -7.61
N ASP A 107 -16.85 -15.35 -6.61
CA ASP A 107 -17.10 -15.04 -5.22
C ASP A 107 -16.38 -13.72 -4.87
N ALA A 108 -17.12 -12.83 -4.22
CA ALA A 108 -16.61 -11.59 -3.67
C ALA A 108 -17.02 -11.53 -2.19
N LYS A 109 -16.11 -11.89 -1.29
CA LYS A 109 -16.36 -11.71 0.14
C LYS A 109 -15.69 -10.41 0.60
N PRO A 110 -16.42 -9.55 1.35
CA PRO A 110 -15.81 -8.37 1.91
C PRO A 110 -14.79 -8.78 2.98
N ILE A 111 -13.62 -8.18 2.90
CA ILE A 111 -12.62 -8.14 3.97
C ILE A 111 -12.79 -6.77 4.65
N ASP A 112 -13.16 -6.79 5.93
CA ASP A 112 -13.22 -5.57 6.73
C ASP A 112 -11.80 -5.08 7.02
N LEU A 113 -11.56 -3.81 6.72
CA LEU A 113 -10.26 -3.18 6.95
C LEU A 113 -10.29 -2.48 8.31
N THR A 114 -9.25 -2.69 9.09
CA THR A 114 -9.03 -2.03 10.38
C THR A 114 -8.47 -0.62 10.20
N SER A 115 -7.82 -0.35 9.06
CA SER A 115 -7.31 0.98 8.72
C SER A 115 -7.34 1.24 7.22
N VAL A 116 -7.64 2.49 6.87
CA VAL A 116 -7.45 3.07 5.53
C VAL A 116 -6.97 4.50 5.74
N LYS A 117 -5.87 4.89 5.10
CA LYS A 117 -5.32 6.24 5.18
C LYS A 117 -5.01 6.76 3.79
N VAL A 118 -5.61 7.90 3.45
CA VAL A 118 -5.37 8.58 2.17
C VAL A 118 -4.34 9.68 2.39
N SER A 119 -3.40 9.81 1.47
CA SER A 119 -2.41 10.89 1.43
C SER A 119 -2.22 11.32 -0.02
N GLU A 120 -1.98 12.61 -0.24
CA GLU A 120 -1.45 13.08 -1.52
C GLU A 120 0.07 13.00 -1.45
N THR A 121 0.71 12.52 -2.52
CA THR A 121 2.17 12.48 -2.60
C THR A 121 2.73 13.88 -2.87
N LYS A 122 4.05 14.03 -2.93
CA LYS A 122 4.68 15.29 -3.35
C LYS A 122 4.36 15.67 -4.80
N THR A 123 3.96 14.70 -5.62
CA THR A 123 3.51 14.94 -6.98
C THR A 123 2.02 15.26 -6.94
N ALA A 124 1.65 16.48 -7.31
CA ALA A 124 0.26 16.94 -7.33
C ALA A 124 -0.62 15.98 -8.17
N GLY A 125 -1.80 15.66 -7.66
CA GLY A 125 -2.74 14.74 -8.31
C GLY A 125 -2.36 13.26 -8.21
N THR A 126 -1.22 12.92 -7.57
CA THR A 126 -0.85 11.54 -7.27
C THR A 126 -1.19 11.21 -5.83
N PHE A 127 -2.01 10.19 -5.63
CA PHE A 127 -2.51 9.75 -4.33
C PHE A 127 -1.86 8.46 -3.90
N TYR A 128 -1.66 8.32 -2.59
CA TYR A 128 -1.25 7.11 -1.91
C TYR A 128 -2.32 6.72 -0.90
N ILE A 129 -2.75 5.46 -0.92
CA ILE A 129 -3.67 4.92 0.08
C ILE A 129 -3.01 3.70 0.72
N ALA A 130 -2.77 3.78 2.03
CA ALA A 130 -2.36 2.63 2.84
C ALA A 130 -3.59 2.02 3.50
N PHE A 131 -3.67 0.70 3.57
CA PHE A 131 -4.79 -0.01 4.18
C PHE A 131 -4.37 -1.34 4.79
N SER A 132 -5.14 -1.83 5.77
CA SER A 132 -4.83 -3.07 6.48
C SER A 132 -6.09 -3.73 7.04
N ASP A 133 -6.11 -5.07 7.12
CA ASP A 133 -7.09 -5.83 7.91
C ASP A 133 -6.58 -6.17 9.32
N GLY A 134 -5.41 -5.64 9.70
CA GLY A 134 -4.72 -5.92 10.96
C GLY A 134 -3.73 -7.09 10.89
N THR A 135 -3.82 -7.93 9.85
CA THR A 135 -2.88 -9.03 9.58
C THR A 135 -2.11 -8.80 8.29
N LYS A 136 -2.82 -8.41 7.22
CA LYS A 136 -2.31 -8.10 5.90
C LYS A 136 -2.35 -6.60 5.67
N ASN A 137 -1.31 -6.11 5.01
CA ASN A 137 -1.20 -4.73 4.61
C ASN A 137 -1.31 -4.61 3.09
N GLY A 138 -1.83 -3.49 2.64
CA GLY A 138 -1.84 -3.12 1.25
C GLY A 138 -1.61 -1.63 1.08
N ASP A 139 -1.19 -1.29 -0.12
CA ASP A 139 -1.01 0.08 -0.53
C ASP A 139 -1.34 0.25 -2.01
N VAL A 140 -1.72 1.45 -2.39
CA VAL A 140 -2.02 1.79 -3.78
C VAL A 140 -1.58 3.21 -4.07
N VAL A 141 -0.97 3.37 -5.24
CA VAL A 141 -0.58 4.66 -5.80
C VAL A 141 -1.27 4.84 -7.12
N PHE A 142 -1.90 6.00 -7.34
CA PHE A 142 -2.53 6.32 -8.62
C PHE A 142 -2.54 7.82 -8.87
N VAL A 143 -2.66 8.18 -10.15
CA VAL A 143 -2.83 9.56 -10.61
C VAL A 143 -4.30 9.80 -10.92
N LYS A 144 -4.84 10.95 -10.50
CA LYS A 144 -6.20 11.39 -10.80
C LYS A 144 -6.23 12.41 -11.94
#